data_AF-A0A212RT32-F1
#
_entry.id   AF-A0A212RT32-F1
#
_cell.length_a   1.000
_cell.length_b   1.000
_cell.length_c   1.000
_cell.angle_alpha   90.00
_cell.angle_beta   90.00
_cell.angle_gamma   90.00
#
_symmetry.space_group_name_H-M   'P 1'
#
loop_
_entity.id
_entity.type
_entity.pdbx_description
1 polymer ?
#
loop_
_entity_poly.entity_id
_entity_poly.type
_entity_poly.pdbx_seq_one_letter_code
_entity_poly.pdbx_strand_id
1 'polypeptide(L)'
;MTWTTAGQSPPLFLLGLLIGIWLPDIDLAIPYLPHRSGLTHSILPGLILLFIGQPRLAAGILAATAIHLSADMFPVSWRGSALIYLPLTGGLGLWSMAFLGLNVLAALLIAYHLMQRPALDSLPMVTTGLLALAYLLLKEWSLSGFVVFAACAWLVRRVA
;
A
#
# COMPACT_ATOMS: atom_id res chain seq x y z
N MET A 1 4.25 15.43 18.47
CA MET A 1 4.54 16.16 17.22
C MET A 1 3.21 16.55 16.59
N THR A 2 2.78 17.80 16.76
CA THR A 2 1.51 18.29 16.21
C THR A 2 1.75 18.72 14.78
N TRP A 3 1.32 17.91 13.81
CA TRP A 3 1.31 18.28 12.39
C TRP A 3 0.34 19.44 12.20
N THR A 4 0.87 20.66 12.23
CA THR A 4 0.13 21.91 12.05
C THR A 4 -0.40 22.02 10.62
N THR A 5 -1.64 22.49 10.53
CA THR A 5 -2.61 22.47 9.44
C THR A 5 -2.32 23.47 8.31
N ALA A 6 -1.13 23.45 7.72
CA ALA A 6 -0.86 24.23 6.52
C ALA A 6 -1.14 23.36 5.28
N GLY A 7 -2.29 23.57 4.63
CA GLY A 7 -2.64 22.97 3.34
C GLY A 7 -3.37 21.64 3.44
N GLN A 8 -4.69 21.71 3.61
CA GLN A 8 -5.61 20.59 3.33
C GLN A 8 -5.66 20.33 1.82
N SER A 9 -4.61 19.78 1.21
CA SER A 9 -4.60 19.57 -0.23
C SER A 9 -4.82 18.08 -0.55
N PRO A 10 -6.06 17.69 -0.94
CA PRO A 10 -6.30 16.44 -1.66
C PRO A 10 -5.24 16.11 -2.74
N PRO A 11 -4.66 17.10 -3.46
CA PRO A 11 -3.56 16.85 -4.39
C PRO A 11 -2.39 16.00 -3.85
N LEU A 12 -1.92 16.21 -2.62
CA LEU A 12 -0.78 15.44 -2.10
C LEU A 12 -1.15 13.98 -1.85
N PHE A 13 -2.37 13.73 -1.38
CA PHE A 13 -2.87 12.37 -1.22
C PHE A 13 -3.03 11.69 -2.59
N LEU A 14 -3.63 12.38 -3.56
CA LEU A 14 -3.82 11.85 -4.91
C LEU A 14 -2.48 11.59 -5.61
N LEU A 15 -1.51 12.48 -5.45
CA LEU A 15 -0.13 12.26 -5.91
C LEU A 15 0.47 11.01 -5.25
N GLY A 16 0.25 10.85 -3.95
CA GLY A 16 0.67 9.66 -3.21
C GLY A 16 0.03 8.37 -3.74
N LEU A 17 -1.27 8.40 -4.07
CA LEU A 17 -1.95 7.26 -4.70
C LEU A 17 -1.32 6.89 -6.05
N LEU A 18 -1.08 7.89 -6.91
CA LEU A 18 -0.51 7.69 -8.23
C LEU A 18 0.91 7.15 -8.18
N ILE A 19 1.74 7.62 -7.25
CA ILE A 19 3.11 7.12 -7.06
C ILE A 19 3.09 5.75 -6.39
N GLY A 20 2.30 5.60 -5.32
CA GLY A 20 2.29 4.43 -4.45
C GLY A 20 1.82 3.14 -5.12
N ILE A 21 1.03 3.24 -6.20
CA ILE A 21 0.58 2.06 -6.94
C ILE A 21 1.70 1.39 -7.74
N TRP A 22 2.73 2.16 -8.12
CA TRP A 22 3.90 1.68 -8.86
C TRP A 22 5.14 1.54 -7.98
N LEU A 23 5.12 2.11 -6.77
CA LEU A 23 6.26 2.16 -5.87
C LEU A 23 6.81 0.77 -5.48
N PRO A 24 5.99 -0.27 -5.23
CA PRO A 24 6.53 -1.60 -4.91
C PRO A 24 7.47 -2.13 -6.00
N ASP A 25 7.07 -1.97 -7.27
CA ASP A 25 7.81 -2.42 -8.46
C ASP A 25 9.02 -1.56 -8.83
N ILE A 26 9.32 -0.49 -8.08
CA ILE A 26 10.57 0.25 -8.31
C ILE A 26 11.80 -0.63 -8.09
N ASP A 27 11.64 -1.74 -7.37
CA ASP A 27 12.70 -2.73 -7.20
C ASP A 27 13.19 -3.36 -8.51
N LEU A 28 12.34 -3.43 -9.53
CA LEU A 28 12.72 -3.88 -10.88
C LEU A 28 13.71 -2.92 -11.56
N ALA A 29 13.72 -1.65 -11.16
CA ALA A 29 14.59 -0.62 -11.71
C ALA A 29 15.87 -0.40 -10.88
N ILE A 30 15.96 -0.95 -9.67
CA ILE A 30 17.10 -0.75 -8.77
C ILE A 30 18.05 -1.95 -8.89
N PRO A 31 19.31 -1.73 -9.35
CA PRO A 31 20.29 -2.80 -9.42
C PRO A 31 20.47 -3.50 -8.07
N TYR A 32 20.60 -4.82 -8.10
CA TYR A 32 20.80 -5.69 -6.93
C TYR A 32 19.62 -5.81 -5.97
N LEU A 33 18.49 -5.14 -6.25
CA LEU A 33 17.26 -5.34 -5.50
C LEU A 33 16.46 -6.47 -6.18
N PRO A 34 16.19 -7.59 -5.49
CA PRO A 34 15.32 -8.62 -6.06
C PRO A 34 13.90 -8.07 -6.22
N HIS A 35 13.20 -8.52 -7.27
CA HIS A 35 11.77 -8.28 -7.40
C HIS A 35 11.04 -8.80 -6.15
N ARG A 36 10.02 -8.06 -5.71
CA ARG A 36 9.33 -8.26 -4.43
C ARG A 36 10.27 -8.09 -3.24
N SER A 37 11.04 -7.02 -3.26
CA SER A 37 11.84 -6.60 -2.13
C SER A 37 10.94 -6.19 -0.96
N GLY A 38 11.18 -6.74 0.22
CA GLY A 38 10.43 -6.36 1.42
C GLY A 38 10.62 -4.89 1.82
N LEU A 39 11.60 -4.18 1.26
CA LEU A 39 11.76 -2.74 1.46
C LEU A 39 10.71 -1.94 0.68
N THR A 40 10.41 -2.33 -0.56
CA THR A 40 9.46 -1.64 -1.44
C THR A 40 8.05 -2.21 -1.30
N HIS A 41 7.92 -3.50 -1.01
CA HIS A 41 6.66 -4.23 -0.80
C HIS A 41 6.21 -4.24 0.68
N SER A 42 6.41 -3.12 1.38
CA SER A 42 6.00 -2.96 2.77
C SER A 42 5.47 -1.55 3.06
N ILE A 43 5.05 -1.32 4.30
CA ILE A 43 4.69 0.03 4.78
C ILE A 43 5.88 0.99 4.88
N LEU A 44 7.12 0.48 4.74
CA LEU A 44 8.34 1.26 5.00
C LEU A 44 8.42 2.57 4.21
N PRO A 45 8.14 2.64 2.89
CA PRO A 45 8.21 3.90 2.16
C PRO A 45 7.22 4.95 2.69
N GLY A 46 6.03 4.52 3.09
CA GLY A 46 5.04 5.38 3.74
C GLY A 46 5.49 5.87 5.11
N LEU A 47 6.13 5.00 5.92
CA LEU A 47 6.70 5.38 7.22
C LEU A 47 7.84 6.39 7.08
N ILE A 48 8.70 6.25 6.07
CA ILE A 48 9.76 7.22 5.78
C ILE A 48 9.15 8.60 5.49
N LEU A 49 8.09 8.65 4.66
CA LEU A 49 7.39 9.90 4.39
C LEU A 49 6.75 10.51 5.64
N LEU A 50 6.19 9.70 6.53
CA LEU A 50 5.68 10.20 7.81
C LEU A 50 6.79 10.78 8.67
N PHE A 51 7.94 10.12 8.72
CA PHE A 51 9.09 10.57 9.49
C PHE A 51 9.62 11.93 9.02
N ILE A 52 9.65 12.17 7.71
CA ILE A 52 10.06 13.48 7.13
C ILE A 52 8.93 14.51 7.07
N GLY A 53 7.78 14.22 7.69
CA GLY A 53 6.68 15.17 7.82
C GLY A 53 5.78 15.36 6.62
N GLN A 54 5.58 14.30 5.83
CA GLN A 54 4.71 14.29 4.65
C GLN A 54 3.48 13.37 4.85
N PRO A 55 2.61 13.61 5.86
CA PRO A 55 1.56 12.66 6.24
C PRO A 55 0.48 12.44 5.16
N ARG A 56 0.20 13.43 4.31
CA ARG A 56 -0.80 13.28 3.24
C ARG A 56 -0.29 12.46 2.07
N LEU A 57 0.95 12.71 1.66
CA LEU A 57 1.63 11.90 0.64
C LEU A 57 1.81 10.47 1.15
N ALA A 58 2.22 10.30 2.41
CA ALA A 58 2.34 9.00 3.05
C ALA A 58 1.01 8.23 3.07
N ALA A 59 -0.10 8.87 3.43
CA ALA A 59 -1.42 8.23 3.41
C ALA A 59 -1.81 7.74 2.01
N GLY A 60 -1.54 8.54 0.97
CA GLY A 60 -1.77 8.15 -0.42
C GLY A 60 -0.90 6.97 -0.85
N ILE A 61 0.40 7.03 -0.53
CA ILE A 61 1.32 5.92 -0.84
C ILE A 61 0.88 4.64 -0.15
N LEU A 62 0.60 4.68 1.15
CA LEU A 62 0.18 3.52 1.93
C LEU A 62 -1.13 2.92 1.38
N ALA A 63 -2.11 3.75 1.05
CA ALA A 63 -3.37 3.28 0.47
C ALA A 63 -3.14 2.57 -0.88
N ALA A 64 -2.32 3.13 -1.78
CA ALA A 64 -2.03 2.52 -3.07
C ALA A 64 -1.11 1.30 -2.98
N THR A 65 -0.14 1.30 -2.06
CA THR A 65 0.67 0.11 -1.76
C THR A 65 -0.22 -1.03 -1.28
N ALA A 66 -1.21 -0.77 -0.41
CA ALA A 66 -2.16 -1.80 0.00
C ALA A 66 -2.93 -2.41 -1.19
N ILE A 67 -3.32 -1.58 -2.17
CA ILE A 67 -3.95 -2.06 -3.42
C ILE A 67 -2.99 -2.98 -4.16
N HIS A 68 -1.76 -2.52 -4.43
CA HIS A 68 -0.76 -3.29 -5.15
C HIS A 68 -0.46 -4.63 -4.49
N LEU A 69 -0.13 -4.62 -3.19
CA LEU A 69 0.23 -5.82 -2.45
C LEU A 69 -0.93 -6.83 -2.37
N SER A 70 -2.18 -6.36 -2.42
CA SER A 70 -3.34 -7.25 -2.47
C SER A 70 -3.36 -8.10 -3.75
N ALA A 71 -2.87 -7.56 -4.88
CA ALA A 71 -2.68 -8.35 -6.10
C ALA A 71 -1.58 -9.41 -5.91
N ASP A 72 -0.44 -8.99 -5.33
CA ASP A 72 0.74 -9.83 -5.18
C ASP A 72 0.58 -11.04 -4.26
N MET A 73 -0.44 -11.03 -3.41
CA MET A 73 -0.81 -12.15 -2.55
C MET A 73 -1.27 -13.40 -3.31
N PHE A 74 -1.58 -13.28 -4.61
CA PHE A 74 -2.13 -14.38 -5.41
C PHE A 74 -1.29 -14.69 -6.66
N PRO A 75 0.02 -14.99 -6.52
CA PRO A 75 0.81 -15.43 -7.66
C PRO A 75 0.38 -16.83 -8.10
N VAL A 76 0.65 -17.19 -9.36
CA VAL A 76 0.40 -18.55 -9.89
C VAL A 76 1.13 -19.62 -9.07
N SER A 77 2.33 -19.31 -8.58
CA SER A 77 3.04 -20.17 -7.63
C SER A 77 3.94 -19.36 -6.69
N TRP A 78 4.01 -19.77 -5.43
CA TRP A 78 4.88 -19.17 -4.41
C TRP A 78 6.33 -19.70 -4.53
N ARG A 79 7.02 -19.34 -5.61
CA ARG A 79 8.42 -19.72 -5.89
C ARG A 79 9.16 -18.60 -6.61
N GLY A 80 10.49 -18.61 -6.55
CA GLY A 80 11.34 -17.70 -7.32
C GLY A 80 11.08 -16.22 -6.97
N SER A 81 10.84 -15.40 -7.99
CA SER A 81 10.58 -13.96 -7.87
C SER A 81 9.21 -13.62 -7.26
N ALA A 82 8.33 -14.60 -7.05
CA ALA A 82 7.05 -14.37 -6.38
C ALA A 82 7.20 -14.26 -4.84
N LEU A 83 8.34 -14.69 -4.29
CA LEU A 83 8.64 -14.63 -2.86
C LEU A 83 9.06 -13.22 -2.45
N ILE A 84 8.78 -12.84 -1.20
CA ILE A 84 9.32 -11.61 -0.62
C ILE A 84 10.78 -11.86 -0.23
N TYR A 85 11.66 -10.97 -0.65
CA TYR A 85 13.07 -11.00 -0.27
C TYR A 85 13.39 -9.89 0.70
N LEU A 86 13.88 -10.26 1.88
CA LEU A 86 14.37 -9.30 2.85
C LEU A 86 15.89 -9.07 2.65
N PRO A 87 16.38 -7.86 2.94
CA PRO A 87 17.81 -7.63 2.98
C PRO A 87 18.43 -8.58 4.02
N LEU A 88 19.60 -9.13 3.69
CA LEU A 88 20.42 -10.00 4.54
C LEU A 88 19.88 -11.41 4.81
N THR A 89 18.57 -11.66 4.79
CA THR A 89 17.99 -12.98 5.12
C THR A 89 17.47 -13.76 3.91
N GLY A 90 17.38 -13.12 2.73
CA GLY A 90 16.89 -13.77 1.51
C GLY A 90 15.37 -13.93 1.46
N GLY A 91 14.90 -14.93 0.71
CA GLY A 91 13.48 -15.15 0.46
C GLY A 91 12.71 -15.72 1.65
N LEU A 92 11.51 -15.20 1.92
CA LEU A 92 10.65 -15.61 3.03
C LEU A 92 9.88 -16.92 2.79
N GLY A 93 9.96 -17.50 1.60
CA GLY A 93 9.17 -18.71 1.27
C GLY A 93 7.68 -18.47 1.46
N LEU A 94 6.97 -19.42 2.08
CA LEU A 94 5.52 -19.30 2.32
C LEU A 94 5.14 -18.14 3.25
N TRP A 95 6.08 -17.65 4.07
CA TRP A 95 5.85 -16.47 4.92
C TRP A 95 5.66 -15.18 4.15
N SER A 96 6.00 -15.15 2.85
CA SER A 96 5.74 -14.02 1.96
C SER A 96 4.25 -13.64 1.92
N MET A 97 3.34 -14.62 1.98
CA MET A 97 1.90 -14.36 1.98
C MET A 97 1.48 -13.63 3.26
N ALA A 98 1.97 -14.08 4.42
CA ALA A 98 1.71 -13.43 5.70
C ALA A 98 2.33 -12.02 5.73
N PHE A 99 3.54 -11.85 5.21
CA PHE A 99 4.21 -10.56 5.12
C PHE A 99 3.38 -9.55 4.31
N LEU A 100 2.93 -9.93 3.10
CA LEU A 100 2.08 -9.08 2.27
C LEU A 100 0.75 -8.74 2.95
N GLY A 101 0.05 -9.74 3.48
CA GLY A 101 -1.24 -9.53 4.14
C GLY A 101 -1.16 -8.60 5.37
N LEU A 102 -0.12 -8.77 6.19
CA LEU A 102 0.14 -7.88 7.33
C LEU A 102 0.45 -6.44 6.87
N ASN A 103 1.22 -6.28 5.78
CA ASN A 103 1.51 -4.95 5.23
C ASN A 103 0.28 -4.30 4.60
N VAL A 104 -0.61 -5.05 3.92
CA VAL A 104 -1.90 -4.54 3.42
C VAL A 104 -2.73 -3.98 4.58
N LEU A 105 -2.90 -4.76 5.64
CA LEU A 105 -3.69 -4.35 6.80
C LEU A 105 -3.07 -3.14 7.52
N ALA A 106 -1.76 -3.18 7.78
CA ALA A 106 -1.05 -2.07 8.44
C ALA A 106 -1.09 -0.79 7.60
N ALA A 107 -0.89 -0.89 6.28
CA ALA A 107 -0.94 0.24 5.37
C ALA A 107 -2.32 0.92 5.39
N LEU A 108 -3.40 0.12 5.32
CA LEU A 108 -4.77 0.65 5.38
C LEU A 108 -5.10 1.25 6.73
N LEU A 109 -4.70 0.61 7.84
CA LEU A 109 -4.89 1.16 9.19
C LEU A 109 -4.23 2.53 9.31
N ILE A 110 -2.96 2.64 8.94
CA ILE A 110 -2.21 3.90 9.05
C ILE A 110 -2.81 4.96 8.11
N ALA A 111 -3.05 4.62 6.85
CA ALA A 111 -3.66 5.54 5.89
C ALA A 111 -5.01 6.07 6.41
N TYR A 112 -5.85 5.19 6.95
CA TYR A 112 -7.16 5.56 7.49
C TYR A 112 -7.06 6.55 8.66
N HIS A 113 -6.19 6.29 9.64
CA HIS A 113 -5.98 7.21 10.76
C HIS A 113 -5.42 8.58 10.31
N LEU A 114 -4.58 8.60 9.29
CA LEU A 114 -4.08 9.85 8.71
C LEU A 114 -5.18 10.61 7.95
N MET A 115 -6.16 9.89 7.40
CA MET A 115 -7.27 10.47 6.63
C MET A 115 -8.42 10.98 7.50
N GLN A 116 -8.71 10.39 8.66
CA GLN A 116 -9.80 10.81 9.57
C GLN A 116 -9.61 12.27 10.05
N ARG A 117 -10.11 13.24 9.27
CA ARG A 117 -10.25 14.65 9.65
C ARG A 117 -11.44 15.29 8.90
N PRO A 118 -12.32 16.02 9.62
CA PRO A 118 -13.74 16.26 9.26
C PRO A 118 -14.03 17.07 7.99
N ALA A 119 -13.04 17.49 7.20
CA ALA A 119 -13.24 18.42 6.08
C ALA A 119 -13.09 17.77 4.69
N LEU A 120 -12.59 16.53 4.58
CA LEU A 120 -12.21 15.92 3.30
C LEU A 120 -12.66 14.45 3.13
N ASP A 121 -13.54 13.94 3.98
CA ASP A 121 -13.68 12.49 4.25
C ASP A 121 -14.08 11.60 3.06
N SER A 122 -14.78 12.10 2.04
CA SER A 122 -15.27 11.23 0.95
C SER A 122 -14.29 11.07 -0.21
N LEU A 123 -13.58 12.12 -0.63
CA LEU A 123 -12.77 12.08 -1.85
C LEU A 123 -11.60 11.09 -1.79
N PRO A 124 -10.77 11.05 -0.72
CA PRO A 124 -9.69 10.07 -0.58
C PRO A 124 -10.21 8.63 -0.58
N MET A 125 -11.34 8.38 0.09
CA MET A 125 -11.96 7.05 0.14
C MET A 125 -12.48 6.63 -1.23
N VAL A 126 -13.21 7.52 -1.93
CA VAL A 126 -13.76 7.26 -3.27
C VAL A 126 -12.63 7.03 -4.26
N THR A 127 -11.61 7.88 -4.28
CA THR A 127 -10.48 7.74 -5.22
C THR A 127 -9.65 6.50 -4.95
N THR A 128 -9.44 6.12 -3.69
CA THR A 128 -8.82 4.83 -3.33
C THR A 128 -9.66 3.65 -3.82
N GLY A 129 -10.98 3.68 -3.60
CA GLY A 129 -11.88 2.60 -4.05
C GLY A 129 -11.93 2.47 -5.58
N LEU A 130 -11.99 3.58 -6.30
CA LEU A 130 -11.95 3.61 -7.76
C LEU A 130 -10.60 3.10 -8.29
N LEU A 131 -9.48 3.51 -7.67
CA LEU A 131 -8.16 3.00 -8.04
C LEU A 131 -8.05 1.50 -7.76
N ALA A 132 -8.58 1.01 -6.64
CA ALA A 132 -8.59 -0.41 -6.32
C ALA A 132 -9.38 -1.22 -7.35
N LEU A 133 -10.55 -0.72 -7.75
CA LEU A 133 -11.37 -1.34 -8.79
C LEU A 133 -10.63 -1.36 -10.13
N ALA A 134 -10.09 -0.22 -10.57
CA ALA A 134 -9.37 -0.11 -11.84
C ALA A 134 -8.11 -0.98 -11.86
N TYR A 135 -7.29 -0.91 -10.82
CA TYR A 135 -6.04 -1.66 -10.75
C TYR A 135 -6.29 -3.16 -10.60
N LEU A 136 -7.04 -3.57 -9.58
CA LEU A 136 -7.16 -5.00 -9.27
C LEU A 136 -8.01 -5.75 -10.28
N LEU A 137 -9.10 -5.17 -10.78
CA LEU A 137 -10.02 -5.88 -11.67
C LEU A 137 -9.69 -5.68 -13.15
N LEU A 138 -9.23 -4.50 -13.56
CA LEU A 138 -9.01 -4.20 -14.99
C LEU A 138 -7.55 -4.40 -15.41
N LYS A 139 -6.59 -4.04 -14.56
CA LYS A 139 -5.15 -4.20 -14.88
C LYS A 139 -4.63 -5.57 -14.46
N GLU A 140 -4.80 -5.95 -13.20
CA GLU A 140 -4.22 -7.18 -12.63
C GLU A 140 -5.12 -8.41 -12.76
N TRP A 141 -6.40 -8.24 -13.15
CA TRP A 141 -7.38 -9.32 -13.28
C TRP A 141 -7.52 -10.19 -12.00
N SER A 142 -7.29 -9.60 -10.83
CA SER A 142 -7.24 -10.28 -9.53
C SER A 142 -8.49 -10.00 -8.69
N LEU A 143 -9.52 -10.83 -8.87
CA LEU A 143 -10.72 -10.79 -8.02
C LEU A 143 -10.37 -11.10 -6.55
N SER A 144 -9.50 -12.07 -6.32
CA SER A 144 -9.05 -12.43 -4.97
C SER A 144 -8.32 -11.27 -4.28
N GLY A 145 -7.47 -10.55 -5.01
CA GLY A 145 -6.82 -9.34 -4.50
C GLY A 145 -7.83 -8.25 -4.14
N PHE A 146 -8.83 -8.04 -4.99
CA PHE A 146 -9.92 -7.11 -4.69
C PHE A 146 -10.70 -7.49 -3.42
N VAL A 147 -11.02 -8.78 -3.25
CA VAL A 147 -11.72 -9.27 -2.05
C VAL A 147 -10.88 -9.05 -0.79
N VAL A 148 -9.57 -9.35 -0.83
CA VAL A 148 -8.68 -9.11 0.32
C VAL A 148 -8.61 -7.63 0.65
N PHE A 149 -8.38 -6.78 -0.34
CA PHE A 149 -8.32 -5.33 -0.16
C PHE A 149 -9.63 -4.81 0.50
N ALA A 150 -10.77 -5.21 -0.05
CA ALA A 150 -12.09 -4.79 0.45
C ALA A 150 -12.36 -5.30 1.87
N ALA A 151 -11.98 -6.55 2.18
CA ALA A 151 -12.12 -7.13 3.51
C ALA A 151 -11.25 -6.40 4.55
N CYS A 152 -9.99 -6.11 4.22
CA CYS A 152 -9.12 -5.33 5.09
C CYS A 152 -9.65 -3.90 5.27
N ALA A 153 -10.05 -3.21 4.20
CA ALA A 153 -10.62 -1.87 4.29
C ALA A 153 -11.90 -1.83 5.14
N TRP A 154 -12.76 -2.84 5.01
CA TRP A 154 -13.94 -3.01 5.86
C TRP A 154 -13.54 -3.20 7.33
N LEU A 155 -12.59 -4.10 7.62
CA LEU A 155 -12.13 -4.37 8.97
C LEU A 155 -11.56 -3.11 9.62
N VAL A 156 -10.71 -2.36 8.91
CA VAL A 156 -10.13 -1.09 9.39
C VAL A 156 -11.22 -0.12 9.83
N ARG A 157 -12.28 0.05 9.03
CA ARG A 157 -13.42 0.92 9.37
C ARG A 157 -14.25 0.45 10.57
N ARG A 158 -14.07 -0.78 11.03
CA ARG A 158 -14.76 -1.32 12.21
C ARG A 158 -13.96 -1.12 13.50
N VAL A 159 -12.65 -0.99 13.40
CA VAL A 159 -11.73 -1.03 14.55
C VAL A 159 -10.99 0.29 14.80
N ALA A 160 -11.09 1.25 13.89
CA ALA A 160 -10.49 2.58 13.95
C ALA A 160 -11.57 3.66 13.88
#